data_AF-A0A497XES7-F1
#
_entry.id   AF-A0A497XES7-F1
#
_cell.length_a   1.000
_cell.length_b   1.000
_cell.length_c   1.000
_cell.angle_alpha   90.00
_cell.angle_beta   90.00
_cell.angle_gamma   90.00
#
_symmetry.space_group_name_H-M   'P 1'
#
loop_
_entity.id
_entity.type
_entity.pdbx_description
1 polymer ?
#
loop_
_entity_poly.entity_id
_entity_poly.type
_entity_poly.pdbx_seq_one_letter_code
_entity_poly.pdbx_strand_id
1 'polypeptide(L)'
;MDALREYLRPWKLATLAIGLALLLVGADYYHAPDWDYRISFIMAILTYLTAPWTVRVFMARRWRMVPLGLFFYYFTVDGCYWLYWSAVNPEALDMREANFYASSCLYFLCGFVWLHNGPLKHLLARR
;
A
#
# COMPACT_ATOMS: atom_id res chain seq x y z
N MET A 1 1.70 18.89 -14.05
CA MET A 1 0.99 17.62 -14.37
C MET A 1 0.06 17.35 -13.20
N ASP A 2 -1.24 17.33 -13.43
CA ASP A 2 -2.24 17.32 -12.36
C ASP A 2 -2.13 16.04 -11.52
N ALA A 3 -2.17 16.16 -10.19
CA ALA A 3 -2.07 15.03 -9.27
C ALA A 3 -3.10 13.93 -9.60
N LEU A 4 -4.31 14.33 -10.00
CA LEU A 4 -5.37 13.41 -10.43
C LEU A 4 -4.95 12.57 -11.66
N ARG A 5 -4.31 13.18 -12.66
CA ARG A 5 -3.84 12.44 -13.85
C ARG A 5 -2.76 11.41 -13.50
N GLU A 6 -1.96 11.68 -12.46
CA GLU A 6 -0.94 10.75 -11.99
C GLU A 6 -1.53 9.50 -11.34
N TYR A 7 -2.58 9.66 -10.52
CA TYR A 7 -3.30 8.54 -9.90
C TYR A 7 -4.25 7.81 -10.85
N LEU A 8 -4.62 8.40 -11.99
CA LEU A 8 -5.47 7.76 -12.99
C LEU A 8 -4.68 7.09 -14.12
N ARG A 9 -3.36 6.94 -13.98
CA ARG A 9 -2.55 6.25 -14.98
C ARG A 9 -3.05 4.79 -15.12
N PRO A 10 -3.34 4.32 -16.34
CA PRO A 10 -3.97 3.00 -16.54
C PRO A 10 -3.21 1.85 -15.89
N TRP A 11 -1.87 1.86 -15.95
CA TRP A 11 -1.07 0.79 -15.37
C TRP A 11 -1.06 0.83 -13.83
N LYS A 12 -1.16 2.01 -13.19
CA LYS A 12 -1.26 2.10 -11.73
C LYS A 12 -2.60 1.52 -11.27
N LEU A 13 -3.68 1.93 -11.92
CA LEU A 13 -5.02 1.37 -11.68
C LEU A 13 -5.08 -0.14 -11.95
N ALA A 14 -4.45 -0.62 -13.03
CA ALA A 14 -4.39 -2.06 -13.33
C ALA A 14 -3.64 -2.83 -12.24
N THR A 15 -2.46 -2.36 -11.81
CA THR A 15 -1.70 -3.02 -10.74
C THR A 15 -2.40 -2.93 -9.38
N LEU A 16 -3.11 -1.83 -9.08
CA LEU A 16 -3.98 -1.72 -7.90
C LEU A 16 -5.11 -2.75 -7.97
N ALA A 17 -5.80 -2.86 -9.11
CA ALA A 17 -6.90 -3.80 -9.29
C ALA A 17 -6.42 -5.26 -9.14
N ILE A 18 -5.25 -5.60 -9.71
CA ILE A 18 -4.63 -6.92 -9.56
C ILE A 18 -4.29 -7.19 -8.09
N GLY A 19 -3.60 -6.25 -7.43
CA GLY A 19 -3.23 -6.40 -6.02
C GLY A 19 -4.44 -6.55 -5.11
N LEU A 20 -5.48 -5.74 -5.31
CA LEU A 20 -6.72 -5.83 -4.56
C LEU A 20 -7.47 -7.14 -4.83
N ALA A 21 -7.54 -7.59 -6.09
CA ALA A 21 -8.15 -8.89 -6.40
C ALA A 21 -7.42 -10.04 -5.69
N LEU A 22 -6.09 -10.02 -5.66
CA LEU A 22 -5.29 -10.98 -4.90
C LEU A 22 -5.58 -10.91 -3.40
N LEU A 23 -5.78 -9.71 -2.85
CA LEU A 23 -6.12 -9.55 -1.44
C LEU A 23 -7.48 -10.16 -1.09
N LEU A 24 -8.49 -9.95 -1.96
CA LEU A 24 -9.83 -10.48 -1.76
C LEU A 24 -9.85 -12.01 -1.90
N VAL A 25 -9.20 -12.56 -2.94
CA VAL A 25 -9.06 -14.01 -3.12
C VAL A 25 -8.29 -14.63 -1.96
N GLY A 26 -7.25 -13.95 -1.46
CA GLY A 26 -6.48 -14.40 -0.31
C GLY A 26 -7.32 -14.49 0.96
N ALA A 27 -8.17 -13.49 1.24
CA ALA A 27 -9.08 -13.51 2.37
C ALA A 27 -10.03 -14.74 2.33
N ASP A 28 -10.55 -15.07 1.15
CA ASP A 28 -11.39 -16.26 0.96
C ASP A 28 -10.64 -17.57 1.03
N TYR A 29 -9.37 -17.60 0.60
CA TYR A 29 -8.61 -18.83 0.53
C TYR A 29 -8.00 -19.21 1.88
N TYR A 30 -7.42 -18.24 2.59
CA TYR A 30 -6.69 -18.50 3.83
C TYR A 30 -7.57 -18.45 5.07
N HIS A 31 -8.71 -17.74 5.02
CA HIS A 31 -9.61 -17.54 6.15
C HIS A 31 -8.89 -17.12 7.44
N ALA A 32 -7.87 -16.26 7.30
CA ALA A 32 -7.10 -15.80 8.44
C ALA A 32 -7.97 -14.90 9.34
N PRO A 33 -7.83 -15.01 10.68
CA PRO A 33 -8.70 -14.32 11.63
C PRO A 33 -8.61 -12.78 11.56
N ASP A 34 -7.53 -12.26 10.97
CA ASP A 34 -7.21 -10.85 10.83
C ASP A 34 -7.27 -10.32 9.38
N TRP A 35 -7.79 -11.11 8.45
CA TRP A 35 -7.80 -10.76 7.04
C TRP A 35 -9.19 -10.92 6.44
N ASP A 36 -9.86 -9.79 6.29
CA ASP A 36 -11.15 -9.71 5.59
C ASP A 36 -11.11 -8.72 4.42
N TYR A 37 -12.24 -8.60 3.72
CA TYR A 37 -12.35 -7.69 2.58
C TYR A 37 -12.23 -6.23 3.00
N ARG A 38 -12.79 -5.84 4.14
CA ARG A 38 -12.85 -4.44 4.57
C ARG A 38 -11.45 -3.92 4.85
N ILE A 39 -10.64 -4.67 5.60
CA ILE A 39 -9.26 -4.29 5.87
C ILE A 39 -8.43 -4.30 4.57
N SER A 40 -8.69 -5.24 3.66
CA SER A 40 -8.05 -5.28 2.34
C SER A 40 -8.31 -4.00 1.54
N PHE A 41 -9.55 -3.51 1.47
CA PHE A 41 -9.88 -2.25 0.81
C PHE A 41 -9.22 -1.05 1.49
N ILE A 42 -9.29 -0.96 2.82
CA ILE A 42 -8.71 0.14 3.60
C ILE A 42 -7.20 0.24 3.32
N MET A 43 -6.47 -0.85 3.52
CA MET A 43 -5.01 -0.87 3.39
C MET A 43 -4.57 -0.69 1.93
N ALA A 44 -5.26 -1.30 0.96
CA ALA A 44 -4.92 -1.14 -0.45
C ALA A 44 -5.10 0.32 -0.94
N ILE A 45 -6.19 0.97 -0.55
CA ILE A 45 -6.45 2.38 -0.92
C ILE A 45 -5.44 3.30 -0.26
N LEU A 46 -5.18 3.12 1.05
CA LEU A 46 -4.17 3.91 1.74
C LEU A 46 -2.79 3.74 1.09
N THR A 47 -2.40 2.49 0.81
CA THR A 47 -1.14 2.18 0.12
C THR A 47 -1.06 2.87 -1.25
N TYR A 48 -2.14 2.86 -2.03
CA TYR A 48 -2.21 3.54 -3.32
C TYR A 48 -1.96 5.04 -3.23
N LEU A 49 -2.53 5.68 -2.21
CA LEU A 49 -2.46 7.12 -2.03
C LEU A 49 -1.12 7.58 -1.43
N THR A 50 -0.54 6.79 -0.52
CA THR A 50 0.58 7.27 0.31
C THR A 50 1.92 6.68 -0.09
N ALA A 51 1.98 5.42 -0.55
CA ALA A 51 3.25 4.74 -0.83
C ALA A 51 4.12 5.45 -1.88
N PRO A 52 3.60 5.86 -3.06
CA PRO A 52 4.43 6.51 -4.08
C PRO A 52 5.05 7.83 -3.58
N TRP A 53 4.30 8.57 -2.76
CA TRP A 53 4.74 9.83 -2.18
C TRP A 53 5.79 9.59 -1.09
N THR A 54 5.54 8.67 -0.16
CA THR A 54 6.47 8.34 0.93
C THR A 54 7.80 7.85 0.40
N VAL A 55 7.81 6.93 -0.58
CA VAL A 55 9.05 6.46 -1.21
C VAL A 55 9.79 7.63 -1.89
N ARG A 56 9.06 8.53 -2.56
CA ARG A 56 9.67 9.73 -3.17
C ARG A 56 10.32 10.65 -2.14
N VAL A 57 9.72 10.82 -0.97
CA VAL A 57 10.30 11.62 0.13
C VAL A 57 11.63 11.04 0.58
N PHE A 58 11.71 9.72 0.78
CA PHE A 58 12.93 9.04 1.17
C PHE A 58 14.00 9.08 0.07
N MET A 59 13.65 8.74 -1.17
CA MET A 59 14.59 8.74 -2.30
C MET A 59 15.14 10.13 -2.59
N ALA A 60 14.31 11.17 -2.51
CA ALA A 60 14.73 12.55 -2.73
C ALA A 60 15.37 13.20 -1.48
N ARG A 61 15.58 12.43 -0.40
CA ARG A 61 16.18 12.88 0.86
C ARG A 61 15.53 14.16 1.41
N ARG A 62 14.20 14.26 1.31
CA ARG A 62 13.45 15.43 1.80
C ARG A 62 13.26 15.33 3.31
N TRP A 63 14.33 15.51 4.07
CA TRP A 63 14.38 15.30 5.52
C TRP A 63 13.28 16.00 6.31
N ARG A 64 12.88 17.22 5.89
CA ARG A 64 11.77 17.96 6.51
C ARG A 64 10.41 17.25 6.41
N MET A 65 10.23 16.40 5.40
CA MET A 65 8.99 15.65 5.16
C MET A 65 9.06 14.20 5.67
N VAL A 66 10.23 13.73 6.11
CA VAL A 66 10.41 12.37 6.63
C VAL A 66 9.46 12.05 7.78
N PRO A 67 9.21 12.93 8.77
CA PRO A 67 8.25 12.63 9.83
C PRO A 67 6.85 12.33 9.29
N LEU A 68 6.38 13.10 8.31
CA LEU A 68 5.08 12.87 7.66
C LEU A 68 5.10 11.59 6.80
N GLY A 69 6.22 11.30 6.13
CA GLY A 69 6.44 10.03 5.42
C GLY A 69 6.34 8.80 6.31
N LEU A 70 6.99 8.86 7.48
CA LEU A 70 6.96 7.81 8.50
C LEU A 70 5.57 7.66 9.10
N PHE A 71 4.87 8.77 9.36
CA PHE A 71 3.48 8.74 9.81
C PHE A 71 2.59 7.99 8.81
N PHE A 72 2.62 8.37 7.53
CA PHE A 72 1.80 7.69 6.52
C PHE A 72 2.19 6.23 6.32
N TYR A 73 3.49 5.92 6.34
CA TYR A 73 3.97 4.54 6.29
C TYR A 73 3.39 3.72 7.45
N TYR A 74 3.63 4.14 8.69
CA TYR A 74 3.15 3.42 9.88
C TYR A 74 1.62 3.32 9.90
N PHE A 75 0.92 4.42 9.64
CA PHE A 75 -0.54 4.42 9.65
C PHE A 75 -1.13 3.48 8.59
N THR A 76 -0.53 3.44 7.40
CA THR A 76 -0.99 2.56 6.31
C THR A 76 -0.70 1.09 6.59
N VAL A 77 0.49 0.78 7.10
CA VAL A 77 0.94 -0.61 7.29
C VAL A 77 0.34 -1.24 8.55
N ASP A 78 0.11 -0.45 9.59
CA ASP A 78 -0.22 -0.98 10.92
C ASP A 78 -1.26 -0.16 11.67
N GLY A 79 -1.18 1.18 11.63
CA GLY A 79 -2.11 2.03 12.39
C GLY A 79 -3.58 1.81 12.03
N CYS A 80 -3.91 1.70 10.74
CA CYS A 80 -5.28 1.43 10.30
C CYS A 80 -5.73 0.00 10.56
N TYR A 81 -4.82 -0.98 10.44
CA TYR A 81 -5.06 -2.38 10.80
C TYR A 81 -5.37 -2.51 12.29
N TRP A 82 -4.55 -1.90 13.14
CA TRP A 82 -4.75 -1.90 14.58
C TRP A 82 -6.09 -1.24 14.94
N LEU A 83 -6.40 -0.05 14.38
CA LEU A 83 -7.67 0.63 14.63
C LEU A 83 -8.88 -0.22 14.22
N TYR A 84 -8.82 -0.85 13.04
CA TYR A 84 -9.88 -1.69 12.53
C TYR A 84 -10.13 -2.91 13.43
N TRP A 85 -9.10 -3.70 13.69
CA TRP A 85 -9.23 -4.93 14.47
C TRP A 85 -9.47 -4.67 15.97
N SER A 86 -8.96 -3.57 16.53
CA SER A 86 -9.34 -3.15 17.89
C SER A 86 -10.85 -2.95 18.04
N ALA A 87 -11.55 -2.56 16.96
CA ALA A 87 -12.99 -2.34 16.97
C ALA A 87 -13.79 -3.58 16.55
N VAL A 88 -13.27 -4.39 15.63
CA VAL A 88 -14.00 -5.51 15.01
C VAL A 88 -13.80 -6.83 15.77
N ASN A 89 -12.56 -7.17 16.08
CA ASN A 89 -12.20 -8.37 16.84
C ASN A 89 -10.78 -8.21 17.42
N PRO A 90 -10.64 -7.78 18.69
CA PRO A 90 -9.33 -7.55 19.29
C PRO A 90 -8.41 -8.78 19.32
N GLU A 91 -8.96 -10.00 19.35
CA GLU A 91 -8.16 -11.23 19.34
C GLU A 91 -7.36 -11.40 18.03
N ALA A 92 -7.85 -10.83 16.92
CA ALA A 92 -7.13 -10.83 15.64
C ALA A 92 -5.80 -10.04 15.70
N LEU A 93 -5.61 -9.19 16.71
CA LEU A 93 -4.37 -8.44 16.90
C LEU A 93 -3.18 -9.31 17.29
N ASP A 94 -3.38 -10.59 17.63
CA ASP A 94 -2.29 -11.56 17.76
C ASP A 94 -1.48 -11.71 16.46
N MET A 95 -2.11 -11.43 15.30
CA MET A 95 -1.46 -11.46 13.97
C MET A 95 -0.80 -10.13 13.58
N ARG A 96 -0.86 -9.10 14.43
CA ARG A 96 -0.44 -7.73 14.09
C ARG A 96 1.01 -7.65 13.62
N GLU A 97 1.92 -8.39 14.25
CA GLU A 97 3.33 -8.43 13.86
C GLU A 97 3.50 -9.02 12.44
N ALA A 98 2.80 -10.11 12.14
CA ALA A 98 2.82 -10.73 10.81
C ALA A 98 2.25 -9.78 9.75
N ASN A 99 1.14 -9.11 10.04
CA ASN A 99 0.59 -8.07 9.18
C ASN A 99 1.60 -6.94 8.96
N PHE A 100 2.25 -6.43 10.02
CA PHE A 100 3.23 -5.35 9.91
C PHE A 100 4.30 -5.70 8.88
N TYR A 101 4.92 -6.88 8.98
CA TYR A 101 5.97 -7.28 8.05
C TYR A 101 5.48 -7.47 6.62
N ALA A 102 4.36 -8.17 6.43
CA ALA A 102 3.79 -8.39 5.10
C ALA A 102 3.39 -7.07 4.43
N SER A 103 2.70 -6.21 5.17
CA SER A 103 2.22 -4.92 4.69
C SER A 103 3.36 -3.93 4.47
N SER A 104 4.44 -3.95 5.26
CA SER A 104 5.66 -3.19 4.99
C SER A 104 6.27 -3.55 3.63
N CYS A 105 6.43 -4.85 3.35
CA CYS A 105 6.98 -5.32 2.08
C CYS A 105 6.11 -4.87 0.90
N LEU A 106 4.79 -5.06 1.00
CA LEU A 106 3.85 -4.63 -0.03
C LEU A 106 3.85 -3.11 -0.22
N TYR A 107 3.87 -2.34 0.87
CA TYR A 107 3.87 -0.88 0.82
C TYR A 107 5.06 -0.34 0.01
N PHE A 108 6.27 -0.82 0.30
CA PHE A 108 7.45 -0.39 -0.42
C PHE A 108 7.48 -0.91 -1.87
N LEU A 109 7.12 -2.18 -2.09
CA LEU A 109 7.04 -2.76 -3.44
C LEU A 109 6.10 -1.93 -4.33
N CYS A 110 4.87 -1.70 -3.87
CA CYS A 110 3.88 -0.88 -4.56
C CYS A 110 4.36 0.56 -4.73
N GLY A 111 4.96 1.16 -3.70
CA GLY A 111 5.54 2.49 -3.75
C GLY A 111 6.58 2.62 -4.87
N PHE A 112 7.52 1.67 -4.98
CA PHE A 112 8.53 1.65 -6.05
C PHE A 112 7.92 1.42 -7.43
N VAL A 113 6.99 0.47 -7.56
CA VAL A 113 6.27 0.21 -8.82
C VAL A 113 5.58 1.49 -9.29
N TRP A 114 4.89 2.19 -8.39
CA TRP A 114 4.13 3.40 -8.68
C TRP A 114 4.95 4.69 -8.74
N LEU A 115 6.29 4.64 -8.58
CA LEU A 115 7.16 5.79 -8.81
C LEU A 115 7.40 6.06 -10.30
N HIS A 116 7.25 5.05 -11.16
CA HIS A 116 7.43 5.23 -12.61
C HIS A 116 6.45 6.28 -13.12
N ASN A 117 6.93 7.29 -13.85
CA ASN A 117 6.06 8.35 -14.40
C ASN A 117 5.80 8.16 -15.91
N GLY A 118 6.37 7.12 -16.52
CA GLY A 118 6.26 6.84 -17.96
C GLY A 118 5.20 5.80 -18.30
N PRO A 119 4.91 5.59 -19.60
CA PRO A 119 4.24 4.37 -20.05
C PRO A 119 5.14 3.15 -19.84
N LEU A 120 4.55 1.96 -19.65
CA LEU A 120 5.27 0.69 -19.47
C LEU A 120 6.32 0.43 -20.57
N LYS A 121 6.01 0.82 -21.82
CA LYS A 121 6.93 0.72 -22.96
C LYS A 121 8.30 1.40 -22.74
N HIS A 122 8.38 2.43 -21.88
CA HIS A 122 9.64 3.11 -21.58
C HIS A 122 10.53 2.33 -20.58
N LEU A 123 9.99 1.36 -19.83
CA LEU A 123 10.81 0.47 -18.99
C LEU A 123 11.58 -0.54 -19.84
N LEU A 124 11.02 -0.95 -20.98
CA LEU A 124 11.65 -1.89 -21.92
C LEU A 124 12.57 -1.20 -22.96
N ALA A 125 12.41 0.11 -23.15
CA ALA A 125 13.13 0.88 -24.17
C ALA A 125 14.49 1.45 -23.70
N ARG A 126 14.90 1.21 -22.45
CA ARG A 126 16.27 1.49 -22.01
C ARG A 126 17.13 0.23 -22.18
N ARG A 127 17.60 0.02 -23.41
CA ARG A 127 18.84 -0.72 -23.69
C ARG A 127 19.86 0.26 -24.23
#